data_AF-A0A8J2K3Y0-F1
#
_entry.id   AF-A0A8J2K3Y0-F1
#
_cell.length_a   1.000
_cell.length_b   1.000
_cell.length_c   1.000
_cell.angle_alpha   90.00
_cell.angle_beta   90.00
_cell.angle_gamma   90.00
#
_symmetry.space_group_name_H-M   'P 1'
#
loop_
_entity.id
_entity.type
_entity.pdbx_description
1 polymer ?
#
loop_
_entity_poly.entity_id
_entity_poly.type
_entity_poly.pdbx_seq_one_letter_code
_entity_poly.pdbx_strand_id
1 'polypeptide(L)'
;AATVKPTSPEPQGKVLENGNKTKTPPNCRKMMLLMAKKQMKVIKFCFDQVKAQYPDKDEMNKHFQCVIKCALEKEQLLDSNSKITNETVQPYFEKNIPVEYHKIGYGIVLGCSEKWNSKFDPAEPTCMAYGEYAKCMQEYVSDVC
;
A
#
# COMPACT_ATOMS: atom_id res chain seq x y z
N ALA A 1 13.83 61.74 -4.36
CA ALA A 1 13.79 60.53 -3.53
C ALA A 1 13.10 59.44 -4.32
N ALA A 2 13.80 58.35 -4.61
CA ALA A 2 13.24 57.18 -5.28
C ALA A 2 12.47 56.34 -4.25
N THR A 3 11.25 55.93 -4.57
CA THR A 3 10.52 54.93 -3.78
C THR A 3 9.83 53.99 -4.76
N VAL A 4 10.46 52.83 -4.94
CA VAL A 4 9.96 51.72 -5.75
C VAL A 4 8.80 51.08 -5.00
N LYS A 5 7.64 50.99 -5.64
CA LYS A 5 6.44 50.32 -5.13
C LYS A 5 6.51 48.83 -5.53
N PRO A 6 6.25 47.87 -4.62
CA PRO A 6 6.28 46.45 -4.95
C PRO A 6 5.03 46.04 -5.75
N THR A 7 5.24 45.38 -6.88
CA THR A 7 4.21 44.76 -7.71
C THR A 7 3.85 43.39 -7.13
N SER A 8 2.60 43.22 -6.70
CA SER A 8 2.00 41.93 -6.36
C SER A 8 1.23 41.41 -7.58
N PRO A 9 1.43 40.17 -8.07
CA PRO A 9 0.52 39.59 -9.03
C PRO A 9 -0.60 38.80 -8.32
N GLU A 10 -1.83 39.23 -8.53
CA GLU A 10 -3.06 38.47 -8.23
C GLU A 10 -3.11 37.16 -9.06
N PRO A 11 -3.66 36.07 -8.51
CA PRO A 11 -3.83 34.81 -9.25
C PRO A 11 -5.01 34.92 -10.22
N GLN A 12 -4.72 34.85 -11.51
CA GLN A 12 -5.73 34.75 -12.56
C GLN A 12 -6.39 33.38 -12.54
N GLY A 13 -7.63 33.33 -12.05
CA GLY A 13 -8.55 32.26 -12.35
C GLY A 13 -9.00 32.33 -13.81
N LYS A 14 -8.89 31.20 -14.52
CA LYS A 14 -9.74 30.88 -15.68
C LYS A 14 -10.12 29.40 -15.63
N VAL A 15 -11.36 29.16 -15.25
CA VAL A 15 -12.12 27.96 -15.60
C VAL A 15 -12.65 28.19 -17.02
N LEU A 16 -12.51 27.20 -17.91
CA LEU A 16 -13.64 26.59 -18.62
C LEU A 16 -13.21 25.39 -19.48
N GLU A 17 -14.11 24.42 -19.45
CA GLU A 17 -14.08 23.05 -19.98
C GLU A 17 -13.81 22.92 -21.48
N ASN A 18 -13.29 21.76 -21.87
CA ASN A 18 -13.82 20.96 -22.97
C ASN A 18 -13.20 19.55 -23.03
N GLY A 19 -14.02 18.52 -23.24
CA GLY A 19 -13.60 17.34 -24.00
C GLY A 19 -13.44 16.01 -23.24
N ASN A 20 -14.56 15.39 -22.90
CA ASN A 20 -14.83 13.95 -22.95
C ASN A 20 -13.61 12.99 -23.19
N LYS A 21 -13.07 12.43 -22.11
CA LYS A 21 -12.75 11.01 -22.03
C LYS A 21 -13.29 10.52 -20.70
N THR A 22 -14.41 9.80 -20.75
CA THR A 22 -14.71 8.71 -19.82
C THR A 22 -13.40 8.08 -19.38
N LYS A 23 -12.93 8.40 -18.17
CA LYS A 23 -11.88 7.63 -17.52
C LYS A 23 -12.53 6.28 -17.25
N THR A 24 -12.38 5.36 -18.20
CA THR A 24 -12.62 3.95 -17.95
C THR A 24 -12.00 3.65 -16.60
N PRO A 25 -12.76 3.12 -15.61
CA PRO A 25 -12.16 2.75 -14.34
C PRO A 25 -10.90 1.93 -14.68
N PRO A 26 -9.73 2.27 -14.09
CA PRO A 26 -8.50 1.57 -14.39
C PRO A 26 -8.82 0.10 -14.27
N ASN A 27 -8.55 -0.68 -15.32
CA ASN A 27 -9.11 -2.03 -15.46
C ASN A 27 -8.68 -2.86 -14.25
N CYS A 28 -9.52 -2.87 -13.22
CA CYS A 28 -9.13 -3.29 -11.89
C CYS A 28 -8.79 -4.76 -11.88
N ARG A 29 -9.46 -5.52 -12.75
CA ARG A 29 -9.14 -6.90 -13.07
C ARG A 29 -7.69 -7.05 -13.54
N LYS A 30 -7.20 -6.19 -14.45
CA LYS A 30 -5.81 -6.22 -14.93
C LYS A 30 -4.83 -5.87 -13.82
N MET A 31 -5.12 -4.83 -13.03
CA MET A 31 -4.32 -4.44 -11.87
C MET A 31 -4.22 -5.58 -10.83
N MET A 32 -5.36 -6.16 -10.45
CA MET A 32 -5.45 -7.29 -9.53
C MET A 32 -4.69 -8.50 -10.05
N LEU A 33 -4.82 -8.86 -11.33
CA LEU A 33 -4.07 -9.97 -11.94
C LEU A 33 -2.55 -9.75 -11.88
N LEU A 34 -2.08 -8.53 -12.16
CA LEU A 34 -0.67 -8.17 -12.10
C LEU A 34 -0.13 -8.31 -10.66
N MET A 35 -0.84 -7.73 -9.69
CA MET A 35 -0.45 -7.82 -8.29
C MET A 35 -0.54 -9.24 -7.76
N ALA A 36 -1.63 -9.96 -8.02
CA ALA A 36 -1.87 -11.30 -7.50
C ALA A 36 -0.78 -12.30 -7.89
N LYS A 37 -0.29 -12.29 -9.14
CA LYS A 37 0.74 -13.23 -9.57
C LYS A 37 2.06 -13.03 -8.81
N LYS A 38 2.43 -11.78 -8.54
CA LYS A 38 3.63 -11.46 -7.75
C LYS A 38 3.42 -11.81 -6.28
N GLN A 39 2.29 -11.38 -5.72
CA GLN A 39 1.94 -11.59 -4.32
C GLN A 39 1.80 -13.08 -3.97
N MET A 40 1.24 -13.92 -4.85
CA MET A 40 1.15 -15.37 -4.60
C MET A 40 2.52 -16.03 -4.37
N LYS A 41 3.56 -15.60 -5.09
CA LYS A 41 4.92 -16.15 -4.89
C LYS A 41 5.48 -15.76 -3.52
N VAL A 42 5.28 -14.51 -3.13
CA VAL A 42 5.74 -13.94 -1.86
C VAL A 42 5.00 -14.58 -0.69
N ILE A 43 3.67 -14.63 -0.77
CA ILE A 43 2.80 -15.24 0.22
C ILE A 43 3.12 -16.73 0.36
N LYS A 44 3.33 -17.47 -0.74
CA LYS A 44 3.74 -18.88 -0.65
C LYS A 44 5.06 -19.02 0.11
N PHE A 45 6.07 -18.22 -0.26
CA PHE A 45 7.35 -18.24 0.44
C PHE A 45 7.20 -17.94 1.94
N CYS A 46 6.43 -16.92 2.29
CA CYS A 46 6.22 -16.53 3.68
C CYS A 46 5.38 -17.53 4.46
N PHE A 47 4.40 -18.15 3.82
CA PHE A 47 3.63 -19.26 4.38
C PHE A 47 4.55 -20.43 4.72
N ASP A 48 5.44 -20.81 3.80
CA ASP A 48 6.39 -21.91 4.03
C ASP A 48 7.37 -21.58 5.17
N GLN A 49 7.81 -20.31 5.30
CA GLN A 49 8.65 -19.83 6.42
C GLN A 49 7.92 -19.90 7.77
N VAL A 50 6.71 -19.34 7.84
CA VAL A 50 5.90 -19.35 9.08
C VAL A 50 5.55 -20.78 9.46
N LYS A 51 5.18 -21.63 8.50
CA LYS A 51 4.91 -23.05 8.74
C LYS A 51 6.15 -23.81 9.23
N ALA A 52 7.35 -23.47 8.76
CA ALA A 52 8.58 -24.08 9.27
C ALA A 52 8.87 -23.69 10.72
N GLN A 53 8.48 -22.48 11.14
CA GLN A 53 8.58 -22.01 12.53
C GLN A 53 7.49 -22.60 13.43
N TYR A 54 6.27 -22.77 12.90
CA TYR A 54 5.11 -23.29 13.60
C TYR A 54 4.54 -24.51 12.83
N PRO A 55 5.13 -25.71 12.99
CA PRO A 55 4.72 -26.90 12.23
C PRO A 55 3.38 -27.48 12.71
N ASP A 56 3.00 -27.24 13.97
CA ASP A 56 1.70 -27.60 14.49
C ASP A 56 0.59 -26.73 13.88
N LYS A 57 -0.55 -27.34 13.56
CA LYS A 57 -1.64 -26.67 12.84
C LYS A 57 -2.33 -25.59 13.69
N ASP A 58 -2.50 -25.83 14.99
CA ASP A 58 -3.20 -24.89 15.88
C ASP A 58 -2.31 -23.69 16.18
N GLU A 59 -1.00 -23.91 16.37
CA GLU A 59 -0.02 -22.83 16.47
C GLU A 59 0.12 -22.06 15.15
N MET A 60 0.14 -22.75 14.01
CA MET A 60 0.19 -22.12 12.70
C MET A 60 -1.01 -21.21 12.44
N ASN A 61 -2.21 -21.62 12.86
CA ASN A 61 -3.42 -20.78 12.74
C ASN A 61 -3.30 -19.49 13.55
N LYS A 62 -2.72 -19.53 14.74
CA LYS A 62 -2.50 -18.34 15.59
C LYS A 62 -1.52 -17.35 14.95
N HIS A 63 -0.51 -17.87 14.24
CA HIS A 63 0.56 -17.07 13.63
C HIS A 63 0.33 -16.81 12.15
N PHE A 64 -0.84 -17.16 11.60
CA PHE A 64 -1.11 -17.03 10.16
C PHE A 64 -0.94 -15.59 9.66
N GLN A 65 -1.26 -14.59 10.49
CA GLN A 65 -1.11 -13.18 10.13
C GLN A 65 0.36 -12.76 9.98
N CYS A 66 1.31 -13.50 10.58
CA CYS A 66 2.74 -13.26 10.37
C CYS A 66 3.20 -13.55 8.93
N VAL A 67 2.40 -14.28 8.14
CA VAL A 67 2.64 -14.41 6.69
C VAL A 67 2.57 -13.05 6.01
N ILE A 68 1.66 -12.17 6.43
CA ILE A 68 1.54 -10.80 5.90
C ILE A 68 2.73 -9.94 6.31
N LYS A 69 3.14 -9.99 7.58
CA LYS A 69 4.35 -9.30 8.06
C LYS A 69 5.57 -9.70 7.22
N CYS A 70 5.82 -11.00 7.08
CA CYS A 70 6.91 -11.52 6.24
C CYS A 70 6.81 -11.03 4.79
N ALA A 71 5.61 -10.96 4.22
CA ALA A 71 5.43 -10.51 2.84
C ALA A 71 5.81 -9.03 2.68
N LEU A 72 5.41 -8.19 3.64
CA LEU A 72 5.76 -6.77 3.67
C LEU A 72 7.27 -6.56 3.84
N GLU A 73 7.92 -7.33 4.72
CA GLU A 73 9.38 -7.32 4.90
C GLU A 73 10.10 -7.73 3.60
N LYS A 74 9.65 -8.84 2.98
CA LYS A 74 10.25 -9.37 1.76
C LYS A 74 10.16 -8.41 0.57
N GLU A 75 9.10 -7.63 0.52
CA GLU A 75 8.88 -6.60 -0.51
C GLU A 75 9.45 -5.23 -0.11
N GLN A 76 10.15 -5.13 1.02
CA GLN A 76 10.77 -3.90 1.53
C GLN A 76 9.76 -2.76 1.74
N LEU A 77 8.54 -3.13 2.14
CA LEU A 77 7.46 -2.20 2.44
C LEU A 77 7.44 -1.78 3.92
N LEU A 78 8.32 -2.34 4.75
CA LEU A 78 8.49 -1.94 6.14
C LEU A 78 9.81 -1.20 6.35
N ASP A 79 9.78 -0.15 7.15
CA ASP A 79 10.96 0.57 7.62
C ASP A 79 11.64 -0.17 8.80
N SER A 80 12.68 0.43 9.38
CA SER A 80 13.38 -0.12 10.54
C SER A 80 12.52 -0.24 11.80
N ASN A 81 11.40 0.46 11.87
CA ASN A 81 10.42 0.38 12.95
C ASN A 81 9.26 -0.58 12.62
N SER A 82 9.38 -1.35 11.53
CA SER A 82 8.33 -2.24 11.02
C SER A 82 7.05 -1.51 10.62
N LYS A 83 7.16 -0.27 10.13
CA LYS A 83 6.05 0.57 9.67
C LYS A 83 6.09 0.80 8.17
N ILE A 84 4.91 1.03 7.60
CA ILE A 84 4.77 1.36 6.18
C ILE A 84 4.75 2.87 6.04
N THR A 85 5.74 3.44 5.36
CA THR A 85 5.87 4.89 5.14
C THR A 85 5.91 5.23 3.66
N ASN A 86 5.72 6.50 3.31
CA ASN A 86 5.90 6.96 1.93
C ASN A 86 7.25 6.53 1.34
N GLU A 87 8.31 6.57 2.14
CA GLU A 87 9.68 6.23 1.73
C GLU A 87 9.84 4.75 1.37
N THR A 88 9.07 3.86 2.01
CA THR A 88 9.05 2.42 1.69
C THR A 88 8.13 2.09 0.52
N VAL A 89 7.00 2.80 0.41
CA VAL A 89 5.97 2.53 -0.60
C VAL A 89 6.37 3.08 -1.96
N GLN A 90 6.98 4.26 -2.01
CA GLN A 90 7.37 4.90 -3.26
C GLN A 90 8.27 4.02 -4.17
N PRO A 91 9.43 3.54 -3.69
CA PRO A 91 10.31 2.71 -4.51
C PRO A 91 9.66 1.37 -4.90
N TYR A 92 8.80 0.81 -4.06
CA TYR A 92 8.04 -0.39 -4.40
C TYR A 92 7.13 -0.15 -5.60
N PHE A 93 6.38 0.96 -5.60
CA PHE A 93 5.45 1.29 -6.67
C PHE A 93 6.15 1.61 -7.98
N GLU A 94 7.21 2.42 -7.94
CA GLU A 94 8.03 2.76 -9.11
C GLU A 94 8.61 1.51 -9.80
N LYS A 95 9.02 0.51 -9.00
CA LYS A 95 9.62 -0.71 -9.53
C LYS A 95 8.61 -1.75 -10.03
N ASN A 96 7.46 -1.87 -9.38
CA ASN A 96 6.61 -3.05 -9.52
C ASN A 96 5.21 -2.78 -10.07
N ILE A 97 4.74 -1.53 -10.01
CA ILE A 97 3.38 -1.17 -10.35
C ILE A 97 3.42 -0.23 -11.55
N PRO A 98 2.65 -0.49 -12.62
CA PRO A 98 2.54 0.45 -13.73
C PRO A 98 2.00 1.81 -13.26
N VAL A 99 2.56 2.89 -13.81
CA VAL A 99 2.31 4.28 -13.37
C VAL A 99 0.82 4.63 -13.37
N GLU A 100 0.03 4.06 -14.29
CA GLU A 100 -1.42 4.30 -14.35
C GLU A 100 -2.19 3.82 -13.11
N TYR A 101 -1.61 2.91 -12.30
CA TYR A 101 -2.20 2.41 -11.06
C TYR A 101 -1.60 3.02 -9.80
N HIS A 102 -0.56 3.86 -9.92
CA HIS A 102 0.14 4.43 -8.77
C HIS A 102 -0.80 5.20 -7.85
N LYS A 103 -1.59 6.13 -8.39
CA LYS A 103 -2.47 6.97 -7.58
C LYS A 103 -3.44 6.16 -6.71
N ILE A 104 -4.06 5.12 -7.30
CA ILE A 104 -5.00 4.27 -6.57
C ILE A 104 -4.26 3.40 -5.57
N GLY A 105 -3.20 2.70 -5.99
CA GLY A 105 -2.49 1.81 -5.07
C GLY A 105 -1.80 2.54 -3.92
N TYR A 106 -1.24 3.75 -4.14
CA TYR A 106 -0.72 4.59 -3.05
C TYR A 106 -1.83 4.93 -2.06
N GLY A 107 -3.00 5.36 -2.55
CA GLY A 107 -4.14 5.70 -1.69
C GLY A 107 -4.60 4.51 -0.84
N ILE A 108 -4.63 3.31 -1.41
CA ILE A 108 -5.00 2.08 -0.70
C ILE A 108 -3.97 1.74 0.38
N VAL A 109 -2.69 1.66 -0.01
CA VAL A 109 -1.61 1.25 0.89
C VAL A 109 -1.46 2.26 2.02
N LEU A 110 -1.29 3.55 1.70
CA LEU A 110 -1.06 4.59 2.71
C LEU A 110 -2.30 4.84 3.58
N GLY A 111 -3.50 4.81 3.00
CA GLY A 111 -4.74 4.99 3.76
C GLY A 111 -4.96 3.88 4.80
N CYS A 112 -4.58 2.64 4.49
CA CYS A 112 -4.59 1.56 5.48
C CYS A 112 -3.43 1.68 6.48
N SER A 113 -2.24 2.11 6.03
CA SER A 113 -1.09 2.31 6.91
C SER A 113 -1.34 3.39 7.96
N GLU A 114 -2.01 4.48 7.61
CA GLU A 114 -2.42 5.53 8.57
C GLU A 114 -3.28 4.97 9.71
N LYS A 115 -4.15 4.00 9.42
CA LYS A 115 -5.03 3.37 10.41
C LYS A 115 -4.30 2.34 11.30
N TRP A 116 -3.26 1.68 10.78
CA TRP A 116 -2.68 0.49 11.41
C TRP A 116 -1.22 0.63 11.86
N ASN A 117 -0.44 1.59 11.34
CA ASN A 117 0.97 1.78 11.71
C ASN A 117 1.20 2.00 13.21
N SER A 118 0.24 2.61 13.92
CA SER A 118 0.33 2.80 15.38
C SER A 118 0.13 1.50 16.17
N LYS A 119 -0.43 0.47 15.53
CA LYS A 119 -0.69 -0.86 16.10
C LYS A 119 0.33 -1.91 15.64
N PHE A 120 1.18 -1.58 14.67
CA PHE A 120 2.27 -2.45 14.27
C PHE A 120 3.30 -2.52 15.40
N ASP A 121 3.48 -3.73 15.92
CA ASP A 121 4.49 -4.04 16.90
C ASP A 121 5.34 -5.20 16.36
N PRO A 122 6.65 -4.99 16.13
CA PRO A 122 7.52 -6.06 15.67
C PRO A 122 7.68 -7.20 16.68
N ALA A 123 7.45 -6.95 17.97
CA ALA A 123 7.58 -7.93 19.04
C ALA A 123 6.27 -8.69 19.34
N GLU A 124 5.15 -8.29 18.72
CA GLU A 124 3.86 -8.93 18.92
C GLU A 124 3.85 -10.33 18.27
N PRO A 125 3.56 -11.40 19.04
CA PRO A 125 3.82 -12.76 18.60
C PRO A 125 2.92 -13.21 17.45
N THR A 126 1.67 -12.72 17.35
CA THR A 126 0.70 -13.22 16.36
C THR A 126 0.62 -12.39 15.09
N CYS A 127 1.29 -11.24 15.06
CA CYS A 127 1.28 -10.27 13.95
C CYS A 127 -0.13 -9.81 13.54
N MET A 128 -1.07 -9.75 14.49
CA MET A 128 -2.49 -9.53 14.23
C MET A 128 -2.76 -8.22 13.48
N ALA A 129 -2.06 -7.13 13.85
CA ALA A 129 -2.24 -5.83 13.23
C ALA A 129 -1.88 -5.84 11.73
N TYR A 130 -0.90 -6.65 11.32
CA TYR A 130 -0.52 -6.81 9.91
C TYR A 130 -1.63 -7.54 9.12
N GLY A 131 -2.28 -8.51 9.75
CA GLY A 131 -3.46 -9.18 9.19
C GLY A 131 -4.63 -8.23 8.95
N GLU A 132 -4.96 -7.41 9.95
CA GLU A 132 -6.01 -6.39 9.83
C GLU A 132 -5.67 -5.31 8.80
N TYR A 133 -4.39 -4.97 8.65
CA TYR A 133 -3.93 -4.12 7.55
C TYR A 133 -4.18 -4.77 6.18
N ALA A 134 -3.88 -6.05 6.00
CA ALA A 134 -4.19 -6.76 4.75
C ALA A 134 -5.69 -6.81 4.45
N LYS A 135 -6.52 -6.99 5.49
CA LYS A 135 -7.97 -6.94 5.36
C LYS A 135 -8.44 -5.55 4.93
N CYS A 136 -7.91 -4.48 5.55
CA CYS A 136 -8.19 -3.10 5.13
C CYS A 136 -7.86 -2.88 3.65
N MET A 137 -6.70 -3.36 3.17
CA MET A 137 -6.35 -3.23 1.75
C MET A 137 -7.35 -3.97 0.85
N GLN A 138 -7.79 -5.18 1.24
CA GLN A 138 -8.78 -5.95 0.47
C GLN A 138 -10.13 -5.24 0.40
N GLU A 139 -10.59 -4.64 1.49
CA GLU A 139 -11.82 -3.85 1.55
C GLU A 139 -11.73 -2.63 0.62
N TYR A 140 -10.64 -1.86 0.69
CA TYR A 140 -10.42 -0.74 -0.22
C TYR A 140 -10.36 -1.15 -1.69
N VAL A 141 -9.71 -2.28 -2.01
CA VAL A 141 -9.70 -2.81 -3.38
C VAL A 141 -11.12 -3.18 -3.80
N SER A 142 -11.91 -3.82 -2.93
CA SER A 142 -13.31 -4.16 -3.23
C SER A 142 -14.18 -2.93 -3.47
N ASP A 143 -13.97 -1.84 -2.72
CA ASP A 143 -14.75 -0.62 -2.85
C ASP A 143 -14.44 0.16 -4.15
N VAL A 144 -13.21 0.02 -4.65
CA VAL A 144 -12.71 0.82 -5.78
C VAL A 144 -12.88 0.12 -7.14
N CYS A 145 -13.17 -1.19 -7.20
CA CYS A 145 -12.91 -2.01 -8.41
C CYS A 145 -14.06 -2.79 -9.11
#